data_AF-A0A3E0DG75-F1
#
_entry.id   AF-A0A3E0DG75-F1
#
_cell.length_a   1.000
_cell.length_b   1.000
_cell.length_c   1.000
_cell.angle_alpha   90.00
_cell.angle_beta   90.00
_cell.angle_gamma   90.00
#
_symmetry.space_group_name_H-M   'P 1'
#
loop_
_entity.id
_entity.type
_entity.pdbx_description
1 polymer ?
#
loop_
_entity_poly.entity_id
_entity_poly.type
_entity_poly.pdbx_seq_one_letter_code
_entity_poly.pdbx_strand_id
1 'polypeptide(L)'
;MNRFIIVLLALNAHFSCTEKSGSGLGKTAGFRLEIIDSLQIDYLGNVWFLDYESESQSYLAWGNRDKEVLVLDENGLIKSTFDFPSDGPDALIGWINPIGL
;
A
#
# COMPACT_ATOMS: atom_id res chain seq x y z
N MET A 1 78.00 15.44 -6.89
CA MET A 1 76.79 16.14 -6.41
C MET A 1 75.50 15.34 -6.61
N ASN A 2 75.31 14.59 -7.71
CA ASN A 2 74.06 13.86 -7.98
C ASN A 2 73.69 12.75 -6.98
N ARG A 3 74.67 12.15 -6.28
CA ARG A 3 74.41 11.11 -5.27
C ARG A 3 73.74 11.64 -4.00
N PHE A 4 73.99 12.89 -3.62
CA PHE A 4 73.37 13.51 -2.44
C PHE A 4 71.91 13.89 -2.69
N ILE A 5 71.55 14.22 -3.93
CA ILE A 5 70.19 14.58 -4.33
C ILE A 5 69.25 13.37 -4.21
N ILE A 6 69.73 12.17 -4.55
CA ILE A 6 68.94 10.93 -4.48
C ILE A 6 68.61 10.57 -3.02
N VAL A 7 69.57 10.73 -2.10
CA VAL A 7 69.36 10.49 -0.66
C VAL A 7 68.35 11.48 -0.08
N LEU A 8 68.42 12.75 -0.51
CA LEU A 8 67.52 13.80 -0.03
C LEU A 8 66.09 13.61 -0.56
N LEU A 9 65.93 13.12 -1.78
CA LEU A 9 64.63 12.77 -2.37
C LEU A 9 63.99 11.56 -1.66
N ALA A 10 64.79 10.53 -1.36
CA ALA A 10 64.33 9.35 -0.64
C ALA A 10 63.86 9.69 0.79
N LEU A 11 64.58 10.59 1.49
CA LEU A 11 64.16 11.02 2.83
C LEU A 11 62.82 11.76 2.83
N ASN A 12 62.56 12.61 1.83
CA ASN A 12 61.30 13.35 1.73
C ASN A 12 60.10 12.44 1.41
N ALA A 13 60.32 11.34 0.66
CA ALA A 13 59.27 10.36 0.37
C ALA A 13 58.79 9.61 1.63
N HIS A 14 59.65 9.44 2.64
CA HIS A 14 59.28 8.77 3.89
C HIS A 14 58.47 9.64 4.85
N PHE A 15 58.60 10.97 4.80
CA PHE A 15 57.82 11.88 5.66
C PHE A 15 56.39 12.17 5.16
N SER A 16 56.06 11.80 3.92
CA SER A 16 54.74 12.08 3.32
C SER A 16 53.66 11.05 3.66
N CYS A 17 54.03 9.92 4.28
CA CYS A 17 53.10 8.86 4.69
C CYS A 17 52.92 8.85 6.21
N THR A 18 52.36 9.93 6.75
CA THR A 18 51.71 9.90 8.07
C THR A 18 50.22 9.75 7.82
N GLU A 19 49.64 8.62 8.24
CA GLU A 19 48.19 8.47 8.28
C GLU A 19 47.63 9.51 9.26
N LYS A 20 46.79 10.41 8.75
CA LYS A 20 45.94 11.22 9.61
C LYS A 20 45.00 10.26 10.32
N SER A 21 45.25 9.98 11.60
CA SER A 21 44.30 9.30 12.47
C SER A 21 43.06 10.19 12.57
N GLY A 22 42.16 10.05 11.59
CA GLY A 22 40.81 10.56 11.67
C GLY A 22 40.16 9.83 12.83
N SER A 23 40.17 10.48 14.00
CA SER A 23 39.32 10.13 15.12
C SER A 23 37.93 9.85 14.55
N GLY A 24 37.49 8.59 14.71
CA GLY A 24 36.50 7.96 13.87
C GLY A 24 35.32 8.85 13.50
N LEU A 25 35.03 8.92 12.20
CA LEU A 25 33.68 9.21 11.74
C LEU A 25 32.76 8.30 12.55
N GLY A 26 31.91 8.91 13.37
CA GLY A 26 30.97 8.22 14.25
C GLY A 26 30.30 7.10 13.49
N LYS A 27 30.30 5.90 14.09
CA LYS A 27 29.67 4.68 13.57
C LYS A 27 28.44 5.05 12.77
N THR A 28 28.49 4.87 11.44
CA THR A 28 27.32 5.09 10.59
C THR A 28 26.24 4.16 11.10
N ALA A 29 25.22 4.71 11.75
CA ALA A 29 24.13 3.93 12.29
C ALA A 29 23.45 3.23 11.09
N GLY A 30 23.57 1.91 11.03
CA GLY A 30 22.91 1.10 10.02
C GLY A 30 21.43 1.06 10.36
N PHE A 31 20.61 1.84 9.65
CA PHE A 31 19.17 1.76 9.75
C PHE A 31 18.68 0.67 8.80
N ARG A 32 17.82 -0.22 9.31
CA ARG A 32 17.11 -1.22 8.52
C ARG A 32 15.63 -0.95 8.62
N LEU A 33 14.95 -0.89 7.48
CA LEU A 33 13.50 -0.85 7.42
C LEU A 33 12.99 -2.28 7.65
N GLU A 34 12.06 -2.46 8.58
CA GLU A 34 11.44 -3.75 8.88
C GLU A 34 9.92 -3.58 8.84
N ILE A 35 9.27 -4.34 7.96
CA ILE A 35 7.81 -4.38 7.88
C ILE A 35 7.36 -5.40 8.92
N ILE A 36 6.77 -4.90 10.01
CA ILE A 36 6.36 -5.73 11.16
C ILE A 36 5.02 -6.40 10.90
N ASP A 37 4.15 -5.75 10.12
CA ASP A 37 2.88 -6.30 9.66
C ASP A 37 2.44 -5.57 8.37
N SER A 38 1.67 -6.24 7.52
CA SER A 38 1.07 -5.68 6.32
C SER A 38 -0.42 -5.97 6.32
N LEU A 39 -1.24 -4.93 6.55
CA LEU A 39 -2.68 -5.02 6.37
C LEU A 39 -3.01 -4.69 4.91
N GLN A 40 -3.39 -5.71 4.14
CA GLN A 40 -3.95 -5.52 2.81
C GLN A 40 -5.44 -5.24 2.95
N ILE A 41 -5.85 -3.99 2.73
CA ILE A 41 -7.26 -3.61 2.65
C ILE A 41 -7.63 -3.72 1.16
N ASP A 42 -8.28 -4.81 0.78
CA ASP A 42 -8.91 -4.88 -0.52
C ASP A 42 -10.03 -3.82 -0.54
N TYR A 43 -9.81 -2.78 -1.36
CA TYR A 43 -10.80 -1.72 -1.57
C TYR A 43 -11.96 -2.32 -2.38
N LEU A 44 -12.96 -2.84 -1.66
CA LEU A 44 -14.20 -3.38 -2.23
C LEU A 44 -15.11 -2.29 -2.84
N GLY A 45 -14.70 -1.02 -2.68
CA GLY A 45 -15.36 0.15 -3.24
C GLY A 45 -16.31 0.87 -2.33
N ASN A 46 -17.22 1.63 -2.93
CA ASN A 46 -18.18 2.45 -2.20
C ASN A 46 -19.51 1.73 -2.16
N VAL A 47 -19.80 1.08 -1.03
CA VAL A 47 -21.11 0.53 -0.75
C VAL A 47 -22.03 1.67 -0.30
N TRP A 48 -23.21 1.80 -0.91
CA TRP A 48 -24.20 2.82 -0.54
C TRP A 48 -25.42 2.18 0.08
N PHE A 49 -25.60 2.36 1.39
CA PHE A 49 -26.78 1.87 2.11
C PHE A 49 -28.04 2.60 1.65
N LEU A 50 -29.10 1.83 1.44
CA LEU A 50 -30.40 2.27 0.94
C LEU A 50 -31.47 2.17 2.02
N ASP A 51 -31.52 1.01 2.70
CA ASP A 51 -32.55 0.73 3.70
C ASP A 51 -32.07 -0.30 4.73
N TYR A 52 -32.80 -0.43 5.83
CA TYR A 52 -32.58 -1.39 6.88
C TYR A 52 -33.90 -2.06 7.28
N GLU A 53 -33.94 -3.40 7.21
CA GLU A 53 -35.06 -4.20 7.68
C GLU A 53 -34.78 -4.73 9.09
N SER A 54 -35.65 -4.36 10.02
CA SER A 54 -35.50 -4.64 11.45
C SER A 54 -35.74 -6.12 11.82
N GLU A 55 -36.66 -6.82 11.14
CA GLU A 55 -37.00 -8.20 11.50
C GLU A 55 -35.86 -9.16 11.15
N SER A 56 -35.22 -8.94 10.00
CA SER A 56 -34.11 -9.78 9.52
C SER A 56 -32.73 -9.22 9.86
N GLN A 57 -32.66 -8.07 10.53
CA GLN A 57 -31.45 -7.31 10.83
C GLN A 57 -30.52 -7.19 9.62
N SER A 58 -31.11 -6.85 8.47
CA SER A 58 -30.41 -6.85 7.19
C SER A 58 -30.43 -5.45 6.56
N TYR A 59 -29.34 -5.11 5.90
CA TYR A 59 -29.17 -3.84 5.19
C TYR A 59 -29.27 -4.08 3.69
N LEU A 60 -29.97 -3.19 3.01
CA LEU A 60 -29.97 -3.11 1.56
C LEU A 60 -28.95 -2.07 1.11
N ALA A 61 -28.13 -2.39 0.13
CA ALA A 61 -27.12 -1.46 -0.38
C ALA A 61 -26.88 -1.60 -1.89
N TRP A 62 -26.47 -0.51 -2.54
CA TRP A 62 -25.79 -0.60 -3.83
C TRP A 62 -24.37 -1.11 -3.60
N GLY A 63 -24.04 -2.17 -4.35
CA GLY A 63 -22.69 -2.68 -4.49
C GLY A 63 -21.87 -1.80 -5.44
N ASN A 64 -20.74 -2.35 -5.84
CA ASN A 64 -19.71 -1.60 -6.54
C ASN A 64 -19.67 -1.92 -8.05
N ARG A 65 -20.37 -2.98 -8.45
CA ARG A 65 -20.58 -3.37 -9.85
C ARG A 65 -21.81 -2.66 -10.43
N ASP A 66 -21.90 -2.65 -11.76
CA ASP A 66 -23.00 -2.02 -12.47
C ASP A 66 -24.35 -2.66 -12.09
N LYS A 67 -25.25 -1.84 -11.54
CA LYS A 67 -26.56 -2.22 -11.00
C LYS A 67 -26.52 -3.47 -10.10
N GLU A 68 -25.52 -3.57 -9.24
CA GLU A 68 -25.42 -4.61 -8.22
C GLU A 68 -26.10 -4.17 -6.91
N VAL A 69 -27.03 -4.97 -6.41
CA VAL A 69 -27.69 -4.76 -5.12
C VAL A 69 -27.26 -5.85 -4.16
N LEU A 70 -26.89 -5.44 -2.94
CA LEU A 70 -26.42 -6.31 -1.88
C LEU A 70 -27.42 -6.31 -0.73
N VAL A 71 -27.65 -7.49 -0.16
CA VAL A 71 -28.26 -7.65 1.16
C VAL A 71 -27.18 -8.06 2.13
N LEU A 72 -26.92 -7.23 3.13
CA LEU A 72 -25.86 -7.40 4.12
C LEU A 72 -26.46 -7.74 5.48
N ASP A 73 -25.78 -8.56 6.28
CA ASP A 73 -26.15 -8.78 7.68
C ASP A 73 -25.62 -7.67 8.61
N GLU A 74 -25.91 -7.77 9.91
CA GLU A 74 -25.43 -6.85 10.94
C GLU A 74 -23.90 -6.77 11.08
N ASN A 75 -23.18 -7.78 10.59
CA ASN A 75 -21.73 -7.85 10.59
C ASN A 75 -21.13 -7.35 9.26
N GLY A 76 -21.96 -6.92 8.31
CA GLY A 76 -21.54 -6.49 6.98
C GLY A 76 -21.22 -7.64 6.01
N LEU A 77 -21.61 -8.88 6.34
CA LEU A 77 -21.47 -10.03 5.45
C LEU A 77 -22.58 -10.04 4.41
N ILE A 78 -22.22 -10.36 3.16
CA ILE A 78 -23.17 -10.45 2.06
C ILE A 78 -24.02 -11.73 2.23
N LYS A 79 -25.32 -11.55 2.49
CA LYS A 79 -26.32 -12.62 2.52
C LYS A 79 -26.80 -12.96 1.11
N SER A 80 -27.00 -11.94 0.27
CA SER A 80 -27.46 -12.06 -1.11
C SER A 80 -26.89 -10.97 -2.00
N THR A 81 -26.71 -11.30 -3.28
CA THR A 81 -26.32 -10.38 -4.35
C THR A 81 -27.32 -10.49 -5.48
N PHE A 82 -27.81 -9.36 -5.96
CA PHE A 82 -28.66 -9.25 -7.13
C PHE A 82 -27.96 -8.41 -8.18
N ASP A 83 -27.85 -8.94 -9.39
CA ASP A 83 -27.24 -8.24 -10.51
C ASP A 83 -28.29 -7.97 -11.57
N PHE A 84 -28.41 -6.69 -11.95
CA PHE A 84 -29.31 -6.29 -13.00
C PHE A 84 -28.50 -5.96 -14.25
N PRO A 85 -28.43 -6.86 -15.25
CA PRO A 85 -27.61 -6.64 -16.42
C PRO A 85 -28.06 -5.37 -17.16
N SER A 86 -27.09 -4.55 -17.55
CA SER A 86 -27.30 -3.35 -18.36
C SER A 86 -27.23 -3.61 -19.87
N ASP A 87 -26.80 -4.80 -20.27
CA ASP A 87 -26.66 -5.24 -21.67
C ASP A 87 -27.05 -6.72 -21.82
N GLY A 88 -27.29 -7.15 -23.07
CA GLY A 88 -27.75 -8.48 -23.41
C GLY A 88 -29.28 -8.61 -23.55
N PRO A 89 -29.78 -9.83 -23.86
CA PRO A 89 -31.20 -10.06 -24.10
C PRO A 89 -32.06 -9.84 -22.84
N ASP A 90 -31.47 -9.98 -21.65
CA ASP A 90 -32.14 -9.80 -20.35
C ASP A 90 -31.87 -8.42 -19.72
N ALA A 91 -31.33 -7.47 -20.50
CA ALA A 91 -30.95 -6.16 -20.00
C ALA A 91 -32.15 -5.38 -19.43
N LEU A 92 -31.99 -4.86 -18.21
CA LEU A 92 -32.96 -3.93 -17.62
C LEU A 92 -32.52 -2.49 -17.89
N ILE A 93 -33.23 -1.84 -18.83
CA ILE A 93 -32.97 -0.46 -19.23
C ILE A 93 -33.74 0.49 -18.29
N GLY A 94 -33.03 1.49 -17.76
CA GLY A 94 -33.61 2.49 -16.86
C GLY A 94 -33.08 2.42 -15.42
N TRP A 95 -33.73 3.23 -14.57
CA TRP A 95 -33.43 3.33 -13.14
C TRP A 95 -34.13 2.21 -12.37
N ILE A 96 -33.38 1.52 -11.51
CA ILE A 96 -33.90 0.45 -10.67
C ILE A 96 -34.06 0.98 -9.26
N ASN A 97 -35.22 0.79 -8.67
CA ASN A 97 -35.44 1.04 -7.25
C ASN A 97 -35.50 -0.31 -6.52
N PRO A 98 -34.47 -0.68 -5.75
CA PRO A 98 -34.45 -1.96 -5.07
C PRO A 98 -35.19 -1.97 -3.73
N ILE A 99 -35.78 -0.85 -3.31
CA ILE A 99 -36.57 -0.79 -2.07
C ILE A 99 -37.76 -1.75 -2.19
N GLY A 100 -37.87 -2.71 -1.27
CA GLY A 100 -38.91 -3.74 -1.24
C GLY A 100 -38.53 -5.09 -1.88
N LEU A 101 -37.26 -5.29 -2.25
CA LEU A 101 -36.66 -6.60 -2.52
C LEU A 101 -36.57 -7.48 -1.26
#